data_AF-A0A7C6YB88-F1
#
_entry.id   AF-A0A7C6YB88-F1
#
_cell.length_a   1.000
_cell.length_b   1.000
_cell.length_c   1.000
_cell.angle_alpha   90.00
_cell.angle_beta   90.00
_cell.angle_gamma   90.00
#
_symmetry.space_group_name_H-M   'P 1'
#
loop_
_entity.id
_entity.type
_entity.pdbx_description
1 polymer ?
#
loop_
_entity_poly.entity_id
_entity_poly.type
_entity_poly.pdbx_seq_one_letter_code
_entity_poly.pdbx_strand_id
1 'polypeptide(L)'
;GPFVYDFGDTASNTPLLPMFSLGHGFIPAPIHAGGLRYHGMAPLISQLVVDGLISPRAYNQLEAYEAGVIWARTEGHIPAPETNHAIALAIEEARKAKEEGKEKTILISWSGHGLLDLPGYDAFLRGELTGYAMSDQEIAQSVKSMEGLPKPQK
;
A
#
# COMPACT_ATOMS: atom_id res chain seq x y z
N GLY A 1 -0.19 6.14 8.95
CA GLY A 1 -0.77 6.34 10.29
C GLY A 1 0.33 6.56 11.32
N PRO A 2 0.00 6.72 12.62
CA PRO A 2 0.98 6.78 13.70
C PRO A 2 1.59 5.40 14.03
N PHE A 3 2.79 5.39 14.64
CA PHE A 3 3.40 4.18 15.22
C PHE A 3 2.91 4.01 16.67
N VAL A 4 2.06 3.01 16.91
CA VAL A 4 1.35 2.79 18.17
C VAL A 4 1.17 1.29 18.45
N TYR A 5 0.78 0.92 19.67
CA TYR A 5 0.25 -0.41 19.91
C TYR A 5 -1.19 -0.47 19.42
N ASP A 6 -1.53 -1.48 18.63
CA ASP A 6 -2.88 -1.72 18.12
C ASP A 6 -3.15 -3.23 17.93
N PHE A 7 -4.41 -3.62 17.76
CA PHE A 7 -4.77 -4.99 17.44
C PHE A 7 -4.41 -5.32 15.99
N GLY A 8 -3.86 -6.52 15.77
CA GLY A 8 -3.54 -7.06 14.45
C GLY A 8 -4.75 -7.60 13.70
N ASP A 9 -5.94 -7.50 14.26
CA ASP A 9 -7.19 -7.93 13.64
C ASP A 9 -8.33 -7.03 14.08
N THR A 10 -9.35 -6.90 13.23
CA THR A 10 -10.52 -6.06 13.50
C THR A 10 -11.42 -6.62 14.61
N ALA A 11 -11.27 -7.91 14.96
CA ALA A 11 -11.99 -8.57 16.04
C ALA A 11 -11.25 -8.48 17.39
N SER A 12 -10.06 -7.86 17.42
CA SER A 12 -9.25 -7.64 18.62
C SER A 12 -8.91 -8.93 19.40
N ASN A 13 -8.72 -10.04 18.68
CA ASN A 13 -8.32 -11.33 19.27
C ASN A 13 -6.80 -11.49 19.42
N THR A 14 -6.03 -10.73 18.65
CA THR A 14 -4.58 -10.70 18.76
C THR A 14 -4.11 -9.92 19.99
N PRO A 15 -2.90 -10.20 20.52
CA PRO A 15 -2.23 -9.27 21.41
C PRO A 15 -2.00 -7.92 20.72
N LEU A 16 -1.76 -6.88 21.52
CA LEU A 16 -1.34 -5.58 20.98
C LEU A 16 0.04 -5.69 20.33
N LEU A 17 0.15 -5.16 19.12
CA LEU A 17 1.37 -5.17 18.30
C LEU A 17 1.89 -3.74 18.09
N PRO A 18 3.20 -3.48 18.23
CA PRO A 18 3.76 -2.16 17.92
C PRO A 18 3.87 -2.02 16.40
N MET A 19 3.00 -1.20 15.80
CA MET A 19 2.94 -1.04 14.35
C MET A 19 2.50 0.34 13.90
N PHE A 20 2.84 0.68 12.66
CA PHE A 20 2.12 1.75 11.97
C PHE A 20 0.69 1.26 11.68
N SER A 21 -0.31 2.00 12.15
CA SER A 21 -1.71 1.61 12.01
C SER A 21 -2.59 2.78 11.57
N LEU A 22 -3.66 2.50 10.84
CA LEU A 22 -4.81 3.37 10.62
C LEU A 22 -5.91 3.17 11.68
N GLY A 23 -5.72 2.21 12.58
CA GLY A 23 -6.68 1.79 13.61
C GLY A 23 -7.39 0.49 13.23
N HIS A 24 -7.52 -0.45 14.17
CA HIS A 24 -8.22 -1.72 13.95
C HIS A 24 -9.72 -1.58 13.60
N GLY A 25 -10.31 -0.40 13.82
CA GLY A 25 -11.65 -0.06 13.34
C GLY A 25 -11.71 0.49 11.91
N PHE A 26 -10.59 0.56 11.20
CA PHE A 26 -10.51 1.09 9.83
C PHE A 26 -11.33 0.24 8.85
N ILE A 27 -12.11 0.92 8.01
CA ILE A 27 -12.86 0.31 6.92
C ILE A 27 -12.44 1.00 5.62
N PRO A 28 -11.89 0.25 4.64
CA PRO A 28 -11.48 0.82 3.35
C PRO A 28 -12.70 1.29 2.56
N ALA A 29 -12.52 2.31 1.71
CA ALA A 29 -13.58 2.82 0.85
C ALA A 29 -14.09 1.72 -0.12
N PRO A 30 -15.41 1.61 -0.37
CA PRO A 30 -15.98 0.58 -1.25
C PRO A 30 -15.48 0.62 -2.70
N ILE A 31 -15.03 1.81 -3.14
CA ILE A 31 -14.51 2.08 -4.48
C ILE A 31 -13.04 1.66 -4.67
N HIS A 32 -12.41 1.09 -3.64
CA HIS A 32 -10.99 0.75 -3.66
C HIS A 32 -10.77 -0.66 -4.26
N ALA A 33 -10.25 -0.71 -5.48
CA ALA A 33 -9.92 -1.95 -6.19
C ALA A 33 -8.42 -2.32 -6.10
N GLY A 34 -7.63 -1.61 -5.28
CA GLY A 34 -6.17 -1.77 -5.17
C GLY A 34 -5.68 -2.87 -4.21
N GLY A 35 -6.60 -3.60 -3.55
CA GLY A 35 -6.29 -4.81 -2.77
C GLY A 35 -5.66 -4.59 -1.38
N LEU A 36 -4.79 -3.58 -1.22
CA LEU A 36 -4.05 -3.27 0.02
C LEU A 36 -4.92 -2.60 1.09
N ARG A 37 -5.83 -3.38 1.68
CA ARG A 37 -6.90 -2.91 2.58
C ARG A 37 -6.61 -3.04 4.08
N TYR A 38 -5.55 -3.77 4.44
CA TYR A 38 -5.22 -4.04 5.84
C TYR A 38 -4.78 -2.74 6.55
N HIS A 39 -5.22 -2.54 7.79
CA HIS A 39 -5.08 -1.27 8.52
C HIS A 39 -3.68 -1.05 9.10
N GLY A 40 -2.91 -2.12 9.28
CA GLY A 40 -1.62 -2.10 9.95
C GLY A 40 -0.45 -2.50 9.06
N MET A 41 0.76 -2.23 9.53
CA MET A 41 2.01 -2.73 8.94
C MET A 41 2.67 -3.71 9.90
N ALA A 42 3.24 -4.82 9.42
CA ALA A 42 3.85 -5.81 10.32
C ALA A 42 4.87 -5.16 11.29
N PRO A 43 4.96 -5.59 12.56
CA PRO A 43 5.82 -4.94 13.57
C PRO A 43 7.29 -4.81 13.16
N LEU A 44 7.84 -5.87 12.55
CA LEU A 44 9.23 -5.84 12.06
C LEU A 44 9.42 -4.77 10.97
N ILE A 45 8.51 -4.68 10.01
CA ILE A 45 8.56 -3.67 8.95
C ILE A 45 8.36 -2.26 9.54
N SER A 46 7.48 -2.13 10.53
CA SER A 46 7.28 -0.88 11.26
C SER A 46 8.55 -0.42 11.96
N GLN A 47 9.27 -1.33 12.62
CA GLN A 47 10.54 -1.00 13.26
C GLN A 47 11.60 -0.58 12.24
N LEU A 48 11.71 -1.27 11.10
CA LEU A 48 12.65 -0.87 10.03
C LEU A 48 12.39 0.56 9.51
N VAL A 49 11.12 1.01 9.48
CA VAL A 49 10.77 2.40 9.14
C VAL A 49 11.16 3.36 10.25
N VAL A 50 10.90 3.02 11.53
CA VAL A 50 11.28 3.85 12.69
C VAL A 50 12.79 4.05 12.75
N ASP A 51 13.55 3.00 12.48
CA ASP A 51 15.02 3.00 12.47
C ASP A 51 15.61 3.70 11.22
N GLY A 52 14.78 4.11 10.26
CA GLY A 52 15.21 4.77 9.02
C GLY A 52 15.92 3.86 8.02
N LEU A 53 15.73 2.54 8.13
CA LEU A 53 16.35 1.53 7.25
C LEU A 53 15.57 1.36 5.93
N ILE A 54 14.27 1.63 5.94
CA ILE A 54 13.40 1.60 4.76
C ILE A 54 12.49 2.83 4.72
N SER A 55 12.14 3.27 3.50
CA SER A 55 11.26 4.42 3.28
C SER A 55 9.92 3.96 2.70
N PRO A 56 8.80 4.16 3.41
CA PRO A 56 7.49 3.78 2.90
C PRO A 56 7.08 4.71 1.74
N ARG A 57 6.35 4.15 0.77
CA ARG A 57 5.77 4.87 -0.36
C ARG A 57 4.29 4.52 -0.47
N ALA A 58 3.48 5.48 -0.92
CA ALA A 58 2.06 5.27 -1.16
C ALA A 58 1.73 5.74 -2.57
N TYR A 59 0.91 4.96 -3.26
CA TYR A 59 0.40 5.24 -4.60
C TYR A 59 -1.11 5.10 -4.55
N ASN A 60 -1.82 5.94 -5.29
CA ASN A 60 -3.25 5.77 -5.46
C ASN A 60 -3.56 4.64 -6.45
N GLN A 61 -4.82 4.17 -6.47
CA GLN A 61 -5.18 3.05 -7.32
C GLN A 61 -4.99 3.32 -8.82
N LEU A 62 -5.16 4.56 -9.29
CA LEU A 62 -4.97 4.90 -10.70
C LEU A 62 -3.50 4.76 -11.11
N GLU A 63 -2.59 5.27 -10.29
CA GLU A 63 -1.14 5.13 -10.49
C GLU A 63 -0.72 3.65 -10.50
N ALA A 64 -1.27 2.85 -9.58
CA ALA A 64 -1.02 1.43 -9.52
C ALA A 64 -1.53 0.72 -10.79
N TYR A 65 -2.79 0.90 -11.17
CA TYR A 65 -3.34 0.25 -12.37
C TYR A 65 -2.64 0.70 -13.66
N GLU A 66 -2.23 1.97 -13.77
CA GLU A 66 -1.41 2.44 -14.89
C GLU A 66 -0.09 1.67 -14.97
N ALA A 67 0.62 1.52 -13.86
CA ALA A 67 1.85 0.73 -13.78
C ALA A 67 1.62 -0.74 -14.17
N GLY A 68 0.51 -1.34 -13.73
CA GLY A 68 0.11 -2.70 -14.09
C GLY A 68 -0.16 -2.88 -15.58
N VAL A 69 -0.82 -1.91 -16.21
CA VAL A 69 -1.07 -1.91 -17.66
C VAL A 69 0.23 -1.74 -18.45
N ILE A 70 1.14 -0.88 -17.99
CA ILE A 70 2.48 -0.75 -18.59
C ILE A 70 3.18 -2.11 -18.55
N TRP A 71 3.28 -2.73 -17.38
CA TRP A 71 3.93 -4.03 -17.20
C TRP A 71 3.30 -5.12 -18.07
N ALA A 72 1.97 -5.22 -18.13
CA ALA A 72 1.30 -6.22 -18.96
C ALA A 72 1.58 -6.04 -20.45
N ARG A 73 1.72 -4.79 -20.92
CA ARG A 73 2.01 -4.48 -22.32
C ARG A 73 3.49 -4.67 -22.69
N THR A 74 4.42 -4.50 -21.74
CA THR A 74 5.85 -4.64 -22.02
C THR A 74 6.38 -6.04 -21.72
N GLU A 75 5.94 -6.65 -20.61
CA GLU A 75 6.44 -7.94 -20.11
C GLU A 75 5.48 -9.13 -20.38
N GLY A 76 4.26 -8.87 -20.87
CA GLY A 76 3.30 -9.91 -21.27
C GLY A 76 2.58 -10.63 -20.13
N HIS A 77 2.77 -10.22 -18.87
CA HIS A 77 2.13 -10.83 -17.69
C HIS A 77 1.19 -9.84 -17.03
N ILE A 78 0.01 -10.27 -16.59
CA ILE A 78 -0.92 -9.42 -15.83
C ILE A 78 -0.61 -9.55 -14.34
N PRO A 79 -0.05 -8.52 -13.67
CA PRO A 79 0.23 -8.56 -12.22
C PRO A 79 -1.06 -8.38 -11.40
N ALA A 80 -1.02 -8.76 -10.11
CA ALA A 80 -2.12 -8.47 -9.19
C ALA A 80 -2.19 -6.96 -8.86
N PRO A 81 -3.38 -6.41 -8.52
CA PRO A 81 -3.53 -5.01 -8.09
C PRO A 81 -2.60 -4.62 -6.92
N GLU A 82 -2.31 -5.54 -6.01
CA GLU A 82 -1.35 -5.33 -4.93
C GLU A 82 0.07 -5.20 -5.48
N THR A 83 0.47 -6.08 -6.41
CA THR A 83 1.80 -6.08 -7.04
C THR A 83 2.06 -4.80 -7.84
N ASN A 84 1.01 -4.21 -8.43
CA ASN A 84 1.10 -2.96 -9.17
C ASN A 84 1.75 -1.80 -8.39
N HIS A 85 1.59 -1.76 -7.06
CA HIS A 85 2.18 -0.71 -6.23
C HIS A 85 3.71 -0.79 -6.22
N ALA A 86 4.27 -2.01 -6.23
CA ALA A 86 5.71 -2.21 -6.32
C ALA A 86 6.24 -1.88 -7.73
N ILE A 87 5.47 -2.21 -8.76
CA ILE A 87 5.80 -1.88 -10.16
C ILE A 87 5.79 -0.35 -10.36
N ALA A 88 4.84 0.37 -9.77
CA ALA A 88 4.79 1.83 -9.83
C ALA A 88 6.08 2.46 -9.27
N LEU A 89 6.54 1.99 -8.10
CA LEU A 89 7.82 2.42 -7.53
C LEU A 89 9.01 2.05 -8.43
N ALA A 90 9.02 0.86 -9.01
CA ALA A 90 10.11 0.44 -9.89
C ALA A 90 10.20 1.32 -11.16
N ILE A 91 9.07 1.68 -11.75
CA ILE A 91 9.00 2.60 -12.90
C ILE A 91 9.52 3.99 -12.49
N GLU A 92 9.14 4.48 -11.31
CA GLU A 92 9.63 5.76 -10.79
C GLU A 92 11.15 5.76 -10.59
N GLU A 93 11.70 4.72 -9.94
CA GLU A 93 13.15 4.60 -9.72
C GLU A 93 13.92 4.41 -11.03
N ALA A 94 13.35 3.72 -12.02
CA ALA A 94 13.92 3.60 -13.37
C ALA A 94 13.96 4.96 -14.10
N ARG A 95 12.93 5.80 -13.95
CA ARG A 95 12.91 7.17 -14.49
C ARG A 95 13.97 8.05 -13.83
N LYS A 96 14.10 7.98 -12.49
CA LYS A 96 15.18 8.67 -11.76
C LYS A 96 16.57 8.23 -12.21
N ALA A 97 16.80 6.93 -12.38
CA ALA A 97 18.06 6.39 -12.88
C ALA A 97 18.44 6.98 -14.25
N LYS A 98 17.44 7.11 -15.14
CA LYS A 98 17.60 7.76 -16.46
C LYS A 98 17.93 9.25 -16.34
N GLU A 99 17.24 9.99 -15.48
CA GLU A 99 17.49 11.42 -15.24
C GLU A 99 18.88 11.68 -14.65
N GLU A 100 19.33 10.82 -13.74
CA GLU A 100 20.67 10.86 -13.14
C GLU A 100 21.77 10.38 -14.11
N GLY A 101 21.41 9.73 -15.22
CA GLY A 101 22.35 9.11 -16.14
C GLY A 101 23.13 7.93 -15.51
N LYS A 102 22.53 7.24 -14.53
CA LYS A 102 23.18 6.16 -13.78
C LYS A 102 22.45 4.84 -13.99
N GLU A 103 23.22 3.79 -14.27
CA GLU A 103 22.69 2.43 -14.26
C GLU A 103 22.37 2.00 -12.83
N LYS A 104 21.15 1.48 -12.61
CA LYS A 104 20.68 0.94 -11.33
C LYS A 104 20.01 -0.41 -11.57
N THR A 105 20.28 -1.37 -10.70
CA THR A 105 19.54 -2.64 -10.65
C THR A 105 18.41 -2.50 -9.64
N ILE A 106 17.17 -2.71 -10.07
CA ILE A 106 15.97 -2.64 -9.23
C ILE A 106 15.40 -4.05 -9.08
N LEU A 107 15.34 -4.54 -7.85
CA LEU A 107 14.69 -5.80 -7.50
C LEU A 107 13.29 -5.52 -6.97
N ILE A 108 12.28 -6.20 -7.51
CA ILE A 108 10.90 -6.11 -7.07
C ILE A 108 10.40 -7.44 -6.51
N SER A 109 9.53 -7.38 -5.50
CA SER A 109 8.73 -8.53 -5.09
C SER A 109 7.49 -8.59 -5.98
N TRP A 110 7.49 -9.49 -6.96
CA TRP A 110 6.32 -9.75 -7.80
C TRP A 110 5.39 -10.73 -7.07
N SER A 111 4.47 -10.18 -6.27
CA SER A 111 3.75 -10.96 -5.27
C SER A 111 2.65 -11.87 -5.84
N GLY A 112 2.13 -11.61 -7.04
CA GLY A 112 1.09 -12.45 -7.65
C GLY A 112 0.60 -11.98 -9.01
N HIS A 113 -0.17 -12.84 -9.67
CA HIS A 113 -0.81 -12.55 -10.95
C HIS A 113 -2.23 -11.96 -10.77
N GLY A 114 -2.69 -11.16 -11.72
CA GLY A 114 -4.00 -10.51 -11.70
C GLY A 114 -5.08 -11.23 -12.52
N LEU A 115 -4.90 -12.51 -12.86
CA LEU A 115 -5.86 -13.25 -13.70
C LEU A 115 -7.27 -13.36 -13.09
N LEU A 116 -7.39 -13.28 -11.76
CA LEU A 116 -8.67 -13.26 -11.04
C LEU A 116 -9.13 -11.85 -10.67
N ASP A 117 -8.29 -10.84 -10.93
CA ASP A 117 -8.51 -9.43 -10.62
C ASP A 117 -8.83 -8.60 -11.86
N LEU A 118 -9.11 -9.27 -12.99
CA LEU A 118 -9.50 -8.66 -14.25
C LEU A 118 -10.66 -7.64 -14.14
N PRO A 119 -11.68 -7.83 -13.27
CA PRO A 119 -12.71 -6.79 -13.09
C PRO A 119 -12.15 -5.42 -12.68
N GLY A 120 -11.08 -5.39 -11.88
CA GLY A 120 -10.42 -4.13 -11.49
C GLY A 120 -9.68 -3.47 -12.65
N TYR A 121 -8.99 -4.26 -13.47
CA TYR A 121 -8.36 -3.78 -14.70
C TYR A 121 -9.37 -3.26 -15.70
N ASP A 122 -10.48 -3.97 -15.86
CA ASP A 122 -11.58 -3.60 -16.76
C ASP A 122 -12.22 -2.27 -16.33
N ALA A 123 -12.49 -2.09 -15.04
CA ALA A 123 -12.95 -0.81 -14.49
C ALA A 123 -11.94 0.34 -14.72
N PHE A 124 -10.64 0.08 -14.57
CA PHE A 124 -9.60 1.07 -14.87
C PHE A 124 -9.60 1.46 -16.35
N LEU A 125 -9.63 0.48 -17.26
CA LEU A 125 -9.60 0.70 -18.69
C LEU A 125 -10.86 1.42 -19.21
N ARG A 126 -12.01 1.25 -18.54
CA ARG A 126 -13.23 2.02 -18.80
C ARG A 126 -13.23 3.42 -18.17
N GLY A 127 -12.23 3.76 -17.36
CA GLY A 127 -12.18 5.05 -16.65
C GLY A 127 -13.18 5.15 -15.50
N GLU A 128 -13.61 4.03 -14.94
CA GLU A 128 -14.59 3.95 -13.84
C GLU A 128 -13.93 4.05 -12.46
N LEU A 129 -12.62 3.79 -12.38
CA LEU A 129 -11.86 3.98 -11.14
C LEU A 129 -11.61 5.46 -10.88
N THR A 130 -11.65 5.84 -9.60
CA THR A 130 -11.35 7.20 -9.16
C THR A 130 -10.15 7.21 -8.21
N GLY A 131 -9.34 8.27 -8.24
CA GLY A 131 -8.33 8.48 -7.22
C GLY A 131 -9.01 8.77 -5.89
N TYR A 132 -8.90 7.84 -4.94
CA TYR A 132 -9.34 8.06 -3.56
C TYR A 132 -8.13 8.16 -2.64
N ALA A 133 -8.10 9.23 -1.87
CA ALA A 133 -7.20 9.41 -0.74
C ALA A 133 -8.07 9.74 0.48
N MET A 134 -7.77 9.13 1.62
CA MET A 134 -8.44 9.49 2.86
C MET A 134 -8.11 10.92 3.22
N SER A 135 -9.13 11.69 3.55
CA SER A 135 -8.99 13.01 4.15
C SER A 135 -8.40 12.93 5.55
N ASP A 136 -7.78 14.01 6.02
CA ASP A 136 -7.27 14.11 7.39
C ASP A 136 -8.34 13.83 8.44
N GLN A 137 -9.61 14.18 8.15
CA GLN A 137 -10.75 13.90 9.02
C GLN A 137 -11.07 12.42 9.10
N GLU A 138 -11.06 11.70 7.97
CA GLU A 138 -11.27 10.25 7.95
C GLU A 138 -10.14 9.52 8.68
N ILE A 139 -8.90 9.95 8.49
CA ILE A 139 -7.75 9.41 9.22
C ILE A 139 -7.92 9.67 10.72
N ALA A 140 -8.23 10.91 11.11
CA ALA A 140 -8.43 11.29 12.52
C ALA A 140 -9.56 10.48 13.17
N GLN A 141 -10.64 10.20 12.44
CA GLN A 141 -11.75 9.38 12.94
C GLN A 141 -11.34 7.91 13.08
N SER A 142 -10.59 7.36 12.12
CA SER A 142 -10.14 5.97 12.13
C SER A 142 -9.19 5.68 13.32
N VAL A 143 -8.28 6.62 13.58
CA VAL A 143 -7.29 6.45 14.67
C VAL A 143 -7.89 6.54 16.07
N LYS A 144 -9.14 7.00 16.24
CA LYS A 144 -9.82 7.01 17.54
C LYS A 144 -9.98 5.62 18.15
N SER A 145 -10.04 4.58 17.32
CA SER A 145 -10.08 3.19 17.79
C SER A 145 -8.86 2.81 18.65
N MET A 146 -7.76 3.57 18.56
CA MET A 146 -6.53 3.35 19.31
C MET A 146 -6.38 4.27 20.53
N GLU A 147 -7.40 5.07 20.87
CA GLU A 147 -7.36 5.96 22.03
C GLU A 147 -7.18 5.16 23.33
N GLY A 148 -6.22 5.57 24.16
CA GLY A 148 -5.90 4.90 25.43
C GLY A 148 -4.94 3.71 25.30
N LEU A 149 -4.58 3.30 24.08
CA LEU A 149 -3.59 2.23 23.89
C LEU A 149 -2.16 2.72 24.21
N PRO A 150 -1.27 1.81 24.66
CA PRO A 150 0.12 2.16 24.97
C PRO A 150 0.87 2.70 23.74
N LYS A 151 1.93 3.48 24.00
CA LYS A 151 2.86 3.92 22.95
C LYS A 151 4.13 3.07 22.97
N PRO A 152 4.57 2.53 21.83
CA PRO A 152 5.88 1.88 21.72
C PRO A 152 6.99 2.85 22.09
N GLN A 153 8.05 2.33 22.72
CA GLN A 153 9.30 3.06 22.82
C GLN A 153 9.94 3.12 21.43
N LYS A 154 10.48 4.28 21.08
CA LYS A 154 11.23 4.49 19.84
C LYS A 154 12.67 4.06 20.04
#